data_AF-A0A1R0LDE5-F1
#
_entry.id   AF-A0A1R0LDE5-F1
#
_cell.length_a   1.000
_cell.length_b   1.000
_cell.length_c   1.000
_cell.angle_alpha   90.00
_cell.angle_beta   90.00
_cell.angle_gamma   90.00
#
_symmetry.space_group_name_H-M   'P 1'
#
loop_
_entity.id
_entity.type
_entity.pdbx_description
1 polymer ?
#
loop_
_entity_poly.entity_id
_entity_poly.type
_entity_poly.pdbx_seq_one_letter_code
_entity_poly.pdbx_strand_id
1 'polypeptide(L)'
;MGALLRLYAAGTALTCEPVEQGLLNRGYRLCTTRGRYFLKHHFDPDTADPAAIERRHRATQRLADLGVPVSVPLAHREGRTVAVVGGHAYALHPWIDGRHRHGGQLTRGESARLGALLGAVHACLERVMPPKGRTRPATSPHPVESADPTDTFTLIDDLLAHVRRHRPADAFDELARHRLLERRALVEQHADRRPPPGGSVGWVHGDFHPFNVLYKDDTPAAIVDWDRLGVQPRAEEAVRAAAIFFVRPAGTLDLPKVRAYARAYRRAAGATPSELAAAVHRVWWERLNDFWMLRWHYERGDTRADCQFPAASALVVWWTREYEAVCDAFAQ
;
A
#
# COMPACT_ATOMS: atom_id res chain seq x y z
N MET A 1 -2.35 6.44 -28.80
CA MET A 1 -1.10 5.63 -28.79
C MET A 1 0.02 6.21 -29.68
N GLY A 2 -0.19 6.45 -30.98
CA GLY A 2 0.90 6.89 -31.87
C GLY A 2 1.61 8.21 -31.46
N ALA A 3 0.85 9.21 -30.96
CA ALA A 3 1.43 10.46 -30.46
C ALA A 3 2.35 10.23 -29.24
N LEU A 4 1.89 9.40 -28.29
CA LEU A 4 2.64 9.03 -27.09
C LEU A 4 3.98 8.37 -27.45
N LEU A 5 3.97 7.35 -28.32
CA LEU A 5 5.18 6.61 -28.70
C LEU A 5 6.18 7.47 -29.46
N ARG A 6 5.72 8.41 -30.30
CA ARG A 6 6.60 9.40 -30.95
C ARG A 6 7.30 10.29 -29.93
N LEU A 7 6.57 10.74 -28.90
CA LEU A 7 7.10 11.60 -27.84
C LEU A 7 8.20 10.89 -27.03
N TYR A 8 7.98 9.63 -26.67
CA TYR A 8 8.97 8.80 -25.96
C TYR A 8 10.05 8.18 -26.87
N ALA A 9 10.01 8.41 -28.19
CA ALA A 9 10.89 7.75 -29.16
C ALA A 9 10.88 6.20 -29.09
N ALA A 10 9.76 5.62 -28.68
CA ALA A 10 9.58 4.20 -28.35
C ALA A 10 9.10 3.34 -29.55
N GLY A 11 9.27 3.84 -30.78
CA GLY A 11 8.91 3.11 -32.00
C GLY A 11 7.40 3.08 -32.27
N THR A 12 6.92 1.96 -32.81
CA THR A 12 5.51 1.71 -33.15
C THR A 12 4.95 0.61 -32.26
N ALA A 13 3.68 0.73 -31.85
CA ALA A 13 3.01 -0.27 -31.02
C ALA A 13 2.84 -1.57 -31.81
N LEU A 14 3.16 -2.69 -31.16
CA LEU A 14 2.90 -4.05 -31.63
C LEU A 14 1.70 -4.64 -30.87
N THR A 15 1.73 -4.58 -29.53
CA THR A 15 0.62 -4.96 -28.65
C THR A 15 0.50 -3.99 -27.47
N CYS A 16 -0.70 -3.85 -26.92
CA CYS A 16 -0.96 -3.03 -25.74
C CYS A 16 -2.06 -3.72 -24.91
N GLU A 17 -1.64 -4.49 -23.92
CA GLU A 17 -2.53 -5.36 -23.15
C GLU A 17 -2.63 -4.85 -21.70
N PRO A 18 -3.82 -4.82 -21.09
CA PRO A 18 -3.95 -4.53 -19.67
C PRO A 18 -3.10 -5.48 -18.82
N VAL A 19 -2.47 -4.97 -17.76
CA VAL A 19 -1.81 -5.82 -16.76
C VAL A 19 -2.84 -6.25 -15.73
N GLU A 20 -3.02 -7.56 -15.56
CA GLU A 20 -4.04 -8.13 -14.66
C GLU A 20 -3.70 -7.97 -13.16
N GLN A 21 -2.42 -7.78 -12.83
CA GLN A 21 -1.92 -7.68 -11.46
C GLN A 21 -1.69 -6.21 -11.07
N GLY A 22 -2.39 -5.75 -10.04
CA GLY A 22 -2.44 -4.36 -9.59
C GLY A 22 -3.89 -3.89 -9.49
N LEU A 23 -4.50 -4.10 -8.32
CA LEU A 23 -5.95 -4.02 -8.09
C LEU A 23 -6.61 -2.71 -8.55
N LEU A 24 -5.85 -1.62 -8.72
CA LEU A 24 -6.38 -0.29 -8.96
C LEU A 24 -5.81 0.44 -10.18
N ASN A 25 -4.64 0.05 -10.68
CA ASN A 25 -3.93 0.86 -11.68
C ASN A 25 -4.34 0.48 -13.10
N ARG A 26 -4.58 1.48 -13.94
CA ARG A 26 -4.69 1.31 -15.39
C ARG A 26 -3.29 1.20 -16.00
N GLY A 27 -2.66 0.06 -15.76
CA GLY A 27 -1.36 -0.31 -16.31
C GLY A 27 -1.50 -1.18 -17.55
N TYR A 28 -0.64 -0.94 -18.54
CA TYR A 28 -0.61 -1.73 -19.78
C TYR A 28 0.80 -2.24 -20.07
N ARG A 29 0.90 -3.50 -20.48
CA ARG A 29 2.09 -4.04 -21.11
C ARG A 29 2.10 -3.58 -22.56
N LEU A 30 3.06 -2.72 -22.89
CA LEU A 30 3.21 -2.13 -24.22
C LEU A 30 4.43 -2.74 -24.91
N CYS A 31 4.19 -3.59 -25.91
CA CYS A 31 5.23 -4.11 -26.79
C CYS A 31 5.34 -3.20 -28.01
N THR A 32 6.56 -2.85 -28.39
CA THR A 32 6.84 -1.95 -29.52
C THR A 32 7.98 -2.51 -30.37
N THR A 33 8.21 -1.90 -31.53
CA THR A 33 9.39 -2.19 -32.37
C THR A 33 10.73 -1.83 -31.72
N ARG A 34 10.74 -1.17 -30.55
CA ARG A 34 11.96 -0.79 -29.81
C ARG A 34 12.08 -1.44 -28.42
N GLY A 35 11.12 -2.24 -28.00
CA GLY A 35 11.17 -2.93 -26.71
C GLY A 35 9.82 -3.09 -26.03
N ARG A 36 9.88 -3.55 -24.78
CA ARG A 36 8.72 -3.74 -23.89
C ARG A 36 8.73 -2.66 -22.82
N TYR A 37 7.55 -2.11 -22.54
CA TYR A 37 7.36 -1.06 -21.57
C TYR A 37 6.13 -1.34 -20.70
N PHE A 38 6.12 -0.74 -19.52
CA PHE A 38 4.90 -0.57 -18.74
C PHE A 38 4.36 0.84 -18.97
N LEU A 39 3.17 0.94 -19.55
CA LEU A 39 2.47 2.19 -19.74
C LEU A 39 1.49 2.39 -18.59
N LYS A 40 1.73 3.41 -17.76
CA LYS A 40 0.81 3.81 -16.69
C LYS A 40 -0.11 4.92 -17.19
N HIS A 41 -1.41 4.73 -17.03
CA HIS A 41 -2.41 5.79 -17.18
C HIS A 41 -2.79 6.30 -15.79
N HIS A 42 -2.44 7.56 -15.50
CA HIS A 42 -2.88 8.24 -14.28
C HIS A 42 -4.26 8.84 -14.52
N PHE A 43 -5.28 8.19 -13.97
CA PHE A 43 -6.69 8.54 -14.20
C PHE A 43 -7.40 9.08 -12.97
N ASP A 44 -6.85 8.84 -11.78
CA ASP A 44 -7.41 9.32 -10.51
C ASP A 44 -7.20 10.84 -10.40
N PRO A 45 -8.28 11.65 -10.36
CA PRO A 45 -8.18 13.11 -10.31
C PRO A 45 -7.31 13.63 -9.16
N ASP A 46 -7.27 12.93 -8.02
CA ASP A 46 -6.51 13.33 -6.83
C ASP A 46 -5.00 13.13 -7.01
N THR A 47 -4.60 12.27 -7.96
CA THR A 47 -3.18 11.91 -8.18
C THR A 47 -2.72 12.12 -9.63
N ALA A 48 -3.60 12.55 -10.54
CA ALA A 48 -3.30 12.68 -11.97
C ALA A 48 -2.69 14.03 -12.38
N ASP A 49 -2.45 14.97 -11.45
CA ASP A 49 -1.73 16.22 -11.75
C ASP A 49 -0.33 15.92 -12.32
N PRO A 50 -0.02 16.29 -13.59
CA PRO A 50 1.27 16.01 -14.20
C PRO A 50 2.46 16.54 -13.41
N ALA A 51 2.34 17.73 -12.79
CA ALA A 51 3.43 18.29 -12.01
C ALA A 51 3.70 17.50 -10.73
N ALA A 52 2.65 17.02 -10.06
CA ALA A 52 2.77 16.11 -8.91
C ALA A 52 3.34 14.74 -9.30
N ILE A 53 2.93 14.17 -10.43
CA ILE A 53 3.51 12.94 -10.98
C ILE A 53 5.01 13.13 -11.22
N GLU A 54 5.42 14.21 -11.89
CA GLU A 54 6.84 14.48 -12.17
C GLU A 54 7.67 14.71 -10.89
N ARG A 55 7.08 15.33 -9.84
CA ARG A 55 7.75 15.43 -8.52
C ARG A 55 8.04 14.05 -7.94
N ARG A 56 7.08 13.12 -8.00
CA ARG A 56 7.26 11.72 -7.57
C ARG A 56 8.29 10.99 -8.43
N HIS A 57 8.29 11.21 -9.74
CA HIS A 57 9.29 10.64 -10.65
C HIS A 57 10.72 11.10 -10.34
N ARG A 58 10.91 12.38 -9.99
CA ARG A 58 12.21 12.88 -9.51
C ARG A 58 12.64 12.23 -8.20
N ALA A 59 11.69 11.97 -7.29
CA ALA A 59 11.98 11.25 -6.06
C ALA A 59 12.44 9.81 -6.37
N THR A 60 11.73 9.08 -7.25
CA THR A 60 12.12 7.72 -7.64
C THR A 60 13.49 7.69 -8.35
N GLN A 61 13.82 8.67 -9.18
CA GLN A 61 15.17 8.76 -9.77
C GLN A 61 16.23 8.89 -8.68
N ARG A 62 16.06 9.80 -7.73
CA ARG A 62 17.02 9.99 -6.63
C ARG A 62 17.12 8.77 -5.71
N LEU A 63 16.03 8.04 -5.51
CA LEU A 63 16.05 6.75 -4.78
C LEU A 63 16.86 5.70 -5.54
N ALA A 64 16.70 5.63 -6.86
CA ALA A 64 17.51 4.74 -7.71
C ALA A 64 19.00 5.09 -7.64
N ASP A 65 19.34 6.39 -7.62
CA ASP A 65 20.72 6.87 -7.46
C ASP A 65 21.34 6.47 -6.10
N LEU A 66 20.50 6.23 -5.08
CA LEU A 66 20.89 5.71 -3.77
C LEU A 66 20.88 4.16 -3.70
N GLY A 67 20.61 3.47 -4.82
CA GLY A 67 20.59 2.02 -4.91
C GLY A 67 19.28 1.35 -4.46
N VAL A 68 18.20 2.11 -4.23
CA VAL A 68 16.89 1.53 -3.95
C VAL A 68 16.33 0.93 -5.25
N PRO A 69 15.88 -0.35 -5.25
CA PRO A 69 15.33 -0.98 -6.45
C PRO A 69 13.96 -0.37 -6.76
N VAL A 70 13.88 0.61 -7.64
CA VAL A 70 12.63 1.30 -8.04
C VAL A 70 12.47 1.32 -9.55
N SER A 71 11.24 1.41 -10.04
CA SER A 71 10.97 1.61 -11.47
C SER A 71 11.04 3.10 -11.84
N VAL A 72 12.15 3.51 -12.46
CA VAL A 72 12.34 4.88 -12.95
C VAL A 72 11.63 5.06 -14.30
N PRO A 73 10.75 6.07 -14.46
CA PRO A 73 10.07 6.34 -15.73
C PRO A 73 11.04 6.91 -16.77
N LEU A 74 10.74 6.66 -18.04
CA LEU A 74 11.48 7.24 -19.16
C LEU A 74 11.20 8.75 -19.24
N ALA A 75 12.24 9.52 -19.55
CA ALA A 75 12.05 10.87 -20.05
C ALA A 75 11.70 10.80 -21.54
N HIS A 76 10.72 11.59 -21.95
CA HIS A 76 10.39 11.77 -23.36
C HIS A 76 11.25 12.87 -24.00
N ARG A 77 11.11 13.11 -25.31
CA ARG A 77 11.97 14.05 -26.08
C ARG A 77 12.07 15.48 -25.55
N GLU A 78 11.05 15.99 -24.84
CA GLU A 78 11.11 17.32 -24.22
C GLU A 78 11.68 17.30 -22.78
N GLY A 79 12.31 16.19 -22.35
CA GLY A 79 12.94 16.06 -21.04
C GLY A 79 12.00 15.81 -19.86
N ARG A 80 10.68 15.83 -20.07
CA ARG A 80 9.69 15.46 -19.04
C ARG A 80 9.41 13.97 -19.00
N THR A 81 8.83 13.50 -17.91
CA THR A 81 8.53 12.07 -17.70
C THR A 81 7.06 11.73 -17.86
N VAL A 82 6.20 12.74 -18.01
CA VAL A 82 4.74 12.61 -18.15
C VAL A 82 4.30 13.19 -19.48
N ALA A 83 3.54 12.41 -20.24
CA ALA A 83 2.91 12.84 -21.48
C ALA A 83 1.41 13.06 -21.27
N VAL A 84 0.90 14.23 -21.62
CA VAL A 84 -0.55 14.51 -21.63
C VAL A 84 -1.08 14.34 -23.04
N VAL A 85 -1.92 13.34 -23.26
CA VAL A 85 -2.50 13.02 -24.57
C VAL A 85 -4.00 12.87 -24.43
N GLY A 86 -4.76 13.71 -25.15
CA GLY A 86 -6.23 13.69 -25.10
C GLY A 86 -6.79 14.00 -23.71
N GLY A 87 -6.13 14.88 -22.94
CA GLY A 87 -6.55 15.25 -21.58
C GLY A 87 -6.13 14.26 -20.48
N HIS A 88 -5.47 13.15 -20.84
CA HIS A 88 -5.06 12.11 -19.91
C HIS A 88 -3.55 12.08 -19.71
N ALA A 89 -3.11 11.88 -18.46
CA ALA A 89 -1.69 11.80 -18.10
C ALA A 89 -1.16 10.36 -18.19
N TYR A 90 -0.06 10.19 -18.90
CA TYR A 90 0.60 8.91 -19.10
C TYR A 90 2.07 8.97 -18.72
N ALA A 91 2.57 7.88 -18.15
CA ALA A 91 3.99 7.67 -17.88
C ALA A 91 4.43 6.35 -18.50
N LEU A 92 5.61 6.35 -19.13
CA LEU A 92 6.21 5.15 -19.70
C LEU A 92 7.36 4.70 -18.81
N HIS A 93 7.31 3.45 -18.34
CA HIS A 93 8.34 2.82 -17.53
C HIS A 93 9.02 1.69 -18.29
N PRO A 94 10.29 1.37 -17.99
CA PRO A 94 10.89 0.16 -18.52
C PRO A 94 10.08 -1.04 -18.04
N TRP A 95 9.94 -2.05 -18.91
CA TRP A 95 9.40 -3.32 -18.47
C TRP A 95 10.41 -4.00 -17.55
N ILE A 96 9.99 -4.29 -16.31
CA ILE A 96 10.81 -5.02 -15.34
C ILE A 96 10.40 -6.49 -15.40
N ASP A 97 11.32 -7.36 -15.83
CA ASP A 97 11.10 -8.80 -15.77
C ASP A 97 11.18 -9.26 -14.31
N GLY A 98 10.01 -9.63 -13.75
CA GLY A 98 9.86 -10.09 -12.38
C GLY A 98 8.43 -10.60 -12.14
N ARG A 99 8.22 -11.18 -10.95
CA ARG A 99 6.91 -11.66 -10.48
C ARG A 99 6.60 -11.11 -9.09
N HIS A 100 5.32 -10.93 -8.77
CA HIS A 100 4.93 -10.69 -7.39
C HIS A 100 5.12 -11.95 -6.55
N ARG A 101 5.46 -11.76 -5.28
CA ARG A 101 5.52 -12.83 -4.28
C ARG A 101 4.72 -12.41 -3.06
N HIS A 102 3.86 -13.29 -2.57
CA HIS A 102 3.16 -13.11 -1.30
C HIS A 102 4.06 -13.55 -0.14
N GLY A 103 3.84 -13.05 1.08
CA GLY A 103 4.72 -13.37 2.22
C GLY A 103 4.70 -14.85 2.62
N GLY A 104 3.67 -15.62 2.24
CA GLY A 104 3.66 -17.07 2.32
C GLY A 104 4.84 -17.73 1.58
N GLN A 105 5.26 -17.16 0.44
CA GLN A 105 6.37 -17.64 -0.38
C GLN A 105 7.75 -17.17 0.10
N LEU A 106 7.81 -16.24 1.07
CA LEU A 106 9.07 -15.75 1.62
C LEU A 106 9.51 -16.63 2.80
N THR A 107 10.76 -17.04 2.82
CA THR A 107 11.43 -17.60 4.00
C THR A 107 11.56 -16.55 5.11
N ARG A 108 11.95 -16.96 6.31
CA ARG A 108 12.25 -16.02 7.41
C ARG A 108 13.40 -15.07 7.05
N GLY A 109 14.44 -15.57 6.36
CA GLY A 109 15.56 -14.76 5.89
C GLY A 109 15.13 -13.72 4.85
N GLU A 110 14.29 -14.10 3.90
CA GLU A 110 13.71 -13.17 2.92
C GLU A 110 12.78 -12.14 3.57
N SER A 111 12.02 -12.53 4.61
CA SER A 111 11.17 -11.61 5.37
C SER A 111 12.01 -10.55 6.09
N ALA A 112 13.16 -10.93 6.65
CA ALA A 112 14.12 -9.98 7.20
C ALA A 112 14.68 -9.04 6.13
N ARG A 113 15.04 -9.55 4.93
CA ARG A 113 15.49 -8.71 3.81
C ARG A 113 14.41 -7.70 3.37
N LEU A 114 13.15 -8.12 3.33
CA LEU A 114 12.02 -7.23 3.03
C LEU A 114 11.88 -6.11 4.08
N GLY A 115 12.02 -6.43 5.37
CA GLY A 115 11.98 -5.44 6.45
C GLY A 115 13.14 -4.44 6.37
N ALA A 116 14.36 -4.94 6.12
CA ALA A 116 15.53 -4.10 5.89
C ALA A 116 15.35 -3.19 4.66
N LEU A 117 14.76 -3.71 3.57
CA LEU A 117 14.47 -2.92 2.37
C LEU A 117 13.52 -1.76 2.68
N LEU A 118 12.39 -2.00 3.36
CA LEU A 118 11.47 -0.91 3.70
C LEU A 118 12.13 0.12 4.64
N GLY A 119 12.93 -0.34 5.61
CA GLY A 119 13.66 0.58 6.49
C GLY A 119 14.67 1.45 5.72
N ALA A 120 15.38 0.86 4.75
CA ALA A 120 16.28 1.59 3.87
C ALA A 120 15.54 2.57 2.95
N VAL A 121 14.35 2.20 2.44
CA VAL A 121 13.46 3.09 1.66
C VAL A 121 13.10 4.31 2.49
N HIS A 122 12.61 4.13 3.73
CA HIS A 122 12.28 5.24 4.62
C HIS A 122 13.48 6.15 4.91
N ALA A 123 14.66 5.57 5.15
CA ALA A 123 15.88 6.35 5.37
C ALA A 123 16.30 7.14 4.12
N CYS A 124 16.20 6.54 2.93
CA CYS A 124 16.54 7.20 1.67
C CYS A 124 15.53 8.29 1.31
N LEU A 125 14.24 8.07 1.57
CA LEU A 125 13.19 9.06 1.33
C LEU A 125 13.44 10.38 2.08
N GLU A 126 13.86 10.30 3.34
CA GLU A 126 14.22 11.49 4.12
C GLU A 126 15.43 12.28 3.55
N ARG A 127 16.27 11.62 2.74
CA ARG A 127 17.42 12.27 2.08
C ARG A 127 17.06 12.91 0.75
N VAL A 128 16.12 12.33 0.01
CA VAL A 128 15.82 12.75 -1.38
C VAL A 128 14.63 13.69 -1.49
N MET A 129 13.74 13.64 -0.49
CA MET A 129 12.56 14.50 -0.41
C MET A 129 12.89 15.82 0.29
N PRO A 130 12.13 16.90 0.00
CA PRO A 130 12.32 18.18 0.68
C PRO A 130 12.32 18.03 2.20
N PRO A 131 13.16 18.80 2.91
CA PRO A 131 13.10 18.86 4.36
C PRO A 131 11.68 19.23 4.78
N LYS A 132 11.19 18.57 5.83
CA LYS A 132 9.92 18.91 6.47
C LYS A 132 10.01 20.39 6.84
N GLY A 133 9.26 21.27 6.17
CA GLY A 133 9.30 22.69 6.47
C GLY A 133 8.85 22.89 7.91
N ARG A 134 9.79 23.13 8.85
CA ARG A 134 9.62 23.38 10.30
C ARG A 134 8.27 22.99 10.92
N THR A 135 7.76 21.80 10.67
CA THR A 135 6.69 21.21 11.47
C THR A 135 7.40 20.47 12.59
N ARG A 136 7.41 21.08 13.77
CA ARG A 136 7.86 20.45 15.03
C ARG A 136 7.32 19.02 15.11
N PRO A 137 8.02 18.06 15.74
CA PRO A 137 7.59 16.66 15.90
C PRO A 137 6.28 16.43 16.69
N ALA A 138 5.46 17.45 16.93
CA ALA A 138 4.18 17.36 17.64
C ALA A 138 3.04 18.13 16.94
N THR A 139 3.30 18.78 15.81
CA THR A 139 2.30 19.59 15.11
C THR A 139 2.52 19.48 13.60
N SER A 140 2.25 18.30 13.05
CA SER A 140 1.78 18.24 11.67
C SER A 140 0.49 19.07 11.61
N PRO A 141 0.26 19.93 10.59
CA PRO A 141 -0.95 20.77 10.49
C PRO A 141 -2.26 19.95 10.48
N HIS A 142 -2.16 18.63 10.25
CA HIS A 142 -3.18 17.65 10.56
C HIS A 142 -2.56 16.53 11.41
N PRO A 143 -2.91 16.38 12.70
CA PRO A 143 -2.53 15.19 13.45
C PRO A 143 -3.10 13.96 12.73
N VAL A 144 -2.40 12.83 12.80
CA VAL A 144 -2.93 11.58 12.25
C VAL A 144 -4.07 11.15 13.17
N GLU A 145 -5.29 11.41 12.72
CA GLU A 145 -6.50 11.11 13.47
C GLU A 145 -6.73 9.60 13.52
N SER A 146 -7.19 9.13 14.67
CA SER A 146 -7.67 7.76 14.82
C SER A 146 -9.16 7.74 14.49
N ALA A 147 -9.64 6.73 13.76
CA ALA A 147 -11.05 6.60 13.42
C ALA A 147 -11.98 6.75 14.64
N ASP A 148 -13.10 7.44 14.46
CA ASP A 148 -14.14 7.59 15.47
C ASP A 148 -15.07 6.37 15.47
N PRO A 149 -15.35 5.76 16.65
CA PRO A 149 -16.34 4.69 16.74
C PRO A 149 -17.72 5.09 16.22
N THR A 150 -18.13 6.35 16.37
CA THR A 150 -19.44 6.86 15.94
C THR A 150 -19.58 6.81 14.41
N ASP A 151 -18.57 7.32 13.71
CA ASP A 151 -18.50 7.27 12.24
C ASP A 151 -18.47 5.82 11.77
N THR A 152 -17.75 4.97 12.51
CA THR A 152 -17.64 3.54 12.22
C THR A 152 -18.96 2.81 12.38
N PHE A 153 -19.73 3.08 13.43
CA PHE A 153 -21.06 2.49 13.61
C PHE A 153 -22.02 2.93 12.51
N THR A 154 -21.96 4.20 12.11
CA THR A 154 -22.75 4.72 10.98
C THR A 154 -22.41 3.99 9.68
N LEU A 155 -21.11 3.85 9.37
CA LEU A 155 -20.66 3.11 8.20
C LEU A 155 -21.07 1.63 8.23
N ILE A 156 -21.01 0.98 9.40
CA ILE A 156 -21.47 -0.41 9.56
C ILE A 156 -22.97 -0.51 9.26
N ASP A 157 -23.78 0.42 9.75
CA ASP A 157 -25.23 0.43 9.50
C ASP A 157 -25.56 0.63 8.02
N ASP A 158 -24.84 1.53 7.34
CA ASP A 158 -24.96 1.76 5.89
C ASP A 158 -24.57 0.50 5.09
N LEU A 159 -23.44 -0.11 5.41
CA LEU A 159 -22.98 -1.34 4.75
C LEU A 159 -23.93 -2.51 5.00
N LEU A 160 -24.47 -2.66 6.22
CA LEU A 160 -25.52 -3.66 6.50
C LEU A 160 -26.79 -3.41 5.66
N ALA A 161 -27.14 -2.15 5.38
CA ALA A 161 -28.25 -1.82 4.50
C ALA A 161 -27.94 -2.21 3.04
N HIS A 162 -26.70 -2.03 2.56
CA HIS A 162 -26.26 -2.51 1.25
C HIS A 162 -26.35 -4.04 1.13
N VAL A 163 -25.79 -4.78 2.09
CA VAL A 163 -25.85 -6.25 2.15
C VAL A 163 -27.32 -6.74 2.09
N ARG A 164 -28.22 -6.09 2.85
CA ARG A 164 -29.65 -6.45 2.85
C ARG A 164 -30.33 -6.23 1.49
N ARG A 165 -29.87 -5.28 0.68
CA ARG A 165 -30.44 -4.91 -0.62
C ARG A 165 -29.81 -5.67 -1.79
N HIS A 166 -28.58 -6.17 -1.65
CA HIS A 166 -27.86 -6.85 -2.72
C HIS A 166 -28.58 -8.12 -3.17
N ARG A 167 -28.83 -8.28 -4.47
CA ARG A 167 -29.58 -9.40 -5.04
C ARG A 167 -28.98 -9.86 -6.38
N PRO A 168 -28.88 -11.18 -6.63
CA PRO A 168 -29.15 -12.27 -5.68
C PRO A 168 -28.15 -12.24 -4.52
N ALA A 169 -28.61 -12.63 -3.32
CA ALA A 169 -27.71 -12.71 -2.17
C ALA A 169 -26.76 -13.91 -2.35
N ASP A 170 -25.50 -13.74 -1.98
CA ASP A 170 -24.48 -14.77 -2.13
C ASP A 170 -23.62 -14.99 -0.86
N ALA A 171 -22.61 -15.87 -0.97
CA ALA A 171 -21.72 -16.19 0.15
C ALA A 171 -20.87 -15.00 0.62
N PHE A 172 -20.62 -14.01 -0.26
CA PHE A 172 -19.92 -12.79 0.12
C PHE A 172 -20.81 -11.95 1.03
N ASP A 173 -22.10 -11.80 0.71
CA ASP A 173 -23.08 -11.09 1.55
C ASP A 173 -23.21 -11.71 2.94
N GLU A 174 -23.27 -13.05 3.03
CA GLU A 174 -23.33 -13.76 4.31
C GLU A 174 -22.10 -13.48 5.17
N LEU A 175 -20.91 -13.55 4.58
CA LEU A 175 -19.65 -13.26 5.27
C LEU A 175 -19.55 -11.78 5.66
N ALA A 176 -19.93 -10.86 4.77
CA ALA A 176 -19.93 -9.43 5.02
C ALA A 176 -20.84 -9.08 6.20
N ARG A 177 -22.07 -9.60 6.23
CA ARG A 177 -22.99 -9.42 7.37
C ARG A 177 -22.39 -9.94 8.67
N HIS A 178 -21.85 -11.16 8.65
CA HIS A 178 -21.24 -11.76 9.84
C HIS A 178 -20.09 -10.89 10.38
N ARG A 179 -19.17 -10.48 9.50
CA ARG A 179 -17.99 -9.68 9.87
C ARG A 179 -18.34 -8.25 10.29
N LEU A 180 -19.36 -7.63 9.70
CA LEU A 180 -19.84 -6.31 10.12
C LEU A 180 -20.39 -6.33 11.56
N LEU A 181 -21.21 -7.33 11.89
CA LEU A 181 -21.78 -7.49 13.23
C LEU A 181 -20.71 -7.83 14.26
N GLU A 182 -19.81 -8.76 13.93
CA GLU A 182 -18.66 -9.08 14.78
C GLU A 182 -17.78 -7.84 14.99
N ARG A 183 -17.59 -7.02 13.94
CA ARG A 183 -16.79 -5.81 14.06
C ARG A 183 -17.43 -4.75 14.94
N ARG A 184 -18.74 -4.56 14.82
CA ARG A 184 -19.50 -3.65 15.70
C ARG A 184 -19.26 -3.98 17.17
N ALA A 185 -19.37 -5.26 17.53
CA ALA A 185 -19.16 -5.71 18.91
C ALA A 185 -17.71 -5.46 19.38
N LEU A 186 -16.71 -5.69 18.53
CA LEU A 186 -15.31 -5.43 18.87
C LEU A 186 -15.00 -3.93 19.04
N VAL A 187 -15.56 -3.07 18.19
CA VAL A 187 -15.39 -1.61 18.29
C VAL A 187 -16.06 -1.09 19.56
N GLU A 188 -17.25 -1.58 19.89
CA GLU A 188 -17.94 -1.25 21.14
C GLU A 188 -17.15 -1.71 22.38
N GLN A 189 -16.69 -2.96 22.39
CA GLN A 189 -15.92 -3.53 23.49
C GLN A 189 -14.60 -2.80 23.76
N HIS A 190 -13.98 -2.21 22.73
CA HIS A 190 -12.66 -1.60 22.82
C HIS A 190 -12.66 -0.08 22.58
N ALA A 191 -13.82 0.58 22.67
CA ALA A 191 -13.96 2.02 22.40
C ALA A 191 -13.02 2.89 23.25
N ASP A 192 -12.75 2.45 24.49
CA ASP A 192 -11.84 3.08 25.45
C ASP A 192 -10.35 2.99 25.05
N ARG A 193 -10.01 2.12 24.09
CA ARG A 193 -8.64 1.89 23.61
C ARG A 193 -8.29 2.72 22.38
N ARG A 194 -9.14 3.66 21.94
CA ARG A 194 -8.85 4.56 20.81
C ARG A 194 -7.49 5.25 21.01
N PRO A 195 -6.53 5.09 20.08
CA PRO A 195 -5.24 5.77 20.18
C PRO A 195 -5.41 7.29 20.11
N PRO A 196 -4.67 8.08 20.91
CA PRO A 196 -4.73 9.53 20.83
C PRO A 196 -4.23 10.02 19.47
N PRO A 197 -4.66 11.22 19.00
CA PRO A 197 -4.10 11.83 17.81
C PRO A 197 -2.59 12.04 17.95
N GLY A 198 -1.84 11.80 16.88
CA GLY A 198 -0.39 12.03 16.85
C GLY A 198 0.42 10.83 16.36
N GLY A 199 1.74 11.00 16.33
CA GLY A 199 2.69 9.99 15.84
C GLY A 199 3.88 10.61 15.12
N SER A 200 5.01 9.92 15.14
CA SER A 200 6.21 10.32 14.37
C SER A 200 5.97 10.08 12.88
N VAL A 201 5.92 11.17 12.11
CA VAL A 201 5.70 11.11 10.66
C VAL A 201 7.00 11.26 9.87
N GLY A 202 7.02 10.66 8.70
CA GLY A 202 8.10 10.80 7.73
C GLY A 202 7.65 10.45 6.32
N TRP A 203 8.55 10.61 5.37
CA TRP A 203 8.27 10.21 4.00
C TRP A 203 8.17 8.68 3.92
N VAL A 204 7.06 8.20 3.38
CA VAL A 204 6.72 6.78 3.20
C VAL A 204 6.40 6.49 1.74
N HIS A 205 6.42 5.22 1.35
CA HIS A 205 5.88 4.81 0.05
C HIS A 205 4.37 5.10 -0.05
N GLY A 206 3.66 4.86 1.05
CA GLY A 206 2.21 5.07 1.21
C GLY A 206 1.34 3.91 0.74
N ASP A 207 1.94 2.83 0.23
CA ASP A 207 1.22 1.64 -0.28
C ASP A 207 2.13 0.40 -0.41
N PHE A 208 3.03 0.19 0.54
CA PHE A 208 4.00 -0.89 0.43
C PHE A 208 3.37 -2.27 0.72
N HIS A 209 3.13 -3.06 -0.34
CA HIS A 209 2.46 -4.37 -0.25
C HIS A 209 2.93 -5.35 -1.36
N PRO A 210 2.58 -6.65 -1.32
CA PRO A 210 3.07 -7.67 -2.28
C PRO A 210 2.94 -7.32 -3.77
N PHE A 211 1.84 -6.67 -4.17
CA PHE A 211 1.63 -6.27 -5.57
C PHE A 211 2.42 -5.03 -6.00
N ASN A 212 3.14 -4.38 -5.09
CA ASN A 212 4.00 -3.23 -5.37
C ASN A 212 5.49 -3.58 -5.27
N VAL A 213 5.82 -4.86 -5.04
CA VAL A 213 7.19 -5.38 -5.05
C VAL A 213 7.30 -6.47 -6.10
N LEU A 214 8.17 -6.26 -7.08
CA LEU A 214 8.54 -7.25 -8.09
C LEU A 214 9.80 -7.98 -7.63
N TYR A 215 9.81 -9.29 -7.80
CA TYR A 215 10.95 -10.14 -7.50
C TYR A 215 11.49 -10.77 -8.79
N LYS A 216 12.82 -10.73 -8.93
CA LYS A 216 13.54 -11.59 -9.85
C LYS A 216 14.22 -12.65 -8.99
N ASP A 217 13.74 -13.88 -9.11
CA ASP A 217 14.08 -14.98 -8.22
C ASP A 217 13.78 -14.62 -6.75
N ASP A 218 14.81 -14.55 -5.90
CA ASP A 218 14.70 -14.26 -4.47
C ASP A 218 15.12 -12.84 -4.06
N THR A 219 15.30 -11.98 -5.07
CA THR A 219 15.75 -10.61 -4.90
C THR A 219 14.68 -9.62 -5.36
N PRO A 220 14.32 -8.61 -4.53
CA PRO A 220 13.48 -7.50 -4.97
C PRO A 220 14.12 -6.79 -6.17
N ALA A 221 13.45 -6.85 -7.32
CA ALA A 221 13.89 -6.24 -8.57
C ALA A 221 13.42 -4.79 -8.70
N ALA A 222 12.18 -4.49 -8.27
CA ALA A 222 11.65 -3.13 -8.27
C ALA A 222 10.51 -2.97 -7.27
N ILE A 223 10.47 -1.81 -6.62
CA ILE A 223 9.33 -1.25 -5.93
C ILE A 223 8.63 -0.33 -6.93
N VAL A 224 7.34 -0.59 -7.15
CA VAL A 224 6.51 0.10 -8.14
C VAL A 224 5.36 0.82 -7.43
N ASP A 225 4.69 1.69 -8.18
CA ASP A 225 3.51 2.44 -7.72
C ASP A 225 3.75 3.40 -6.54
N TRP A 226 4.51 4.45 -6.82
CA TRP A 226 4.81 5.52 -5.86
C TRP A 226 3.71 6.59 -5.79
N ASP A 227 2.48 6.27 -6.20
CA ASP A 227 1.44 7.29 -6.33
C ASP A 227 1.02 7.87 -4.97
N ARG A 228 1.12 7.05 -3.92
CA ARG A 228 0.82 7.43 -2.52
C ARG A 228 2.02 7.96 -1.75
N LEU A 229 3.15 8.23 -2.43
CA LEU A 229 4.34 8.82 -1.80
C LEU A 229 3.95 10.10 -1.05
N GLY A 230 4.18 10.11 0.26
CA GLY A 230 3.71 11.19 1.11
C GLY A 230 4.31 11.15 2.51
N VAL A 231 3.97 12.15 3.32
CA VAL A 231 4.35 12.21 4.73
C VAL A 231 3.27 11.50 5.55
N GLN A 232 3.60 10.36 6.13
CA GLN A 232 2.71 9.56 6.97
C GLN A 232 3.51 8.90 8.12
N PRO A 233 2.86 8.25 9.10
CA PRO A 233 3.57 7.50 10.13
C PRO A 233 4.36 6.32 9.57
N ARG A 234 5.70 6.40 9.62
CA ARG A 234 6.60 5.38 9.04
C ARG A 234 6.45 4.00 9.69
N ALA A 235 6.31 3.97 11.02
CA ALA A 235 6.13 2.73 11.75
C ALA A 235 4.78 2.05 11.40
N GLU A 236 3.73 2.83 11.14
CA GLU A 236 2.43 2.29 10.73
C GLU A 236 2.47 1.71 9.31
N GLU A 237 3.19 2.31 8.36
CA GLU A 237 3.43 1.67 7.05
C GLU A 237 4.12 0.32 7.23
N ALA A 238 5.13 0.23 8.09
CA ALA A 238 5.83 -1.03 8.33
C ALA A 238 4.91 -2.12 8.92
N VAL A 239 4.04 -1.77 9.87
CA VAL A 239 3.06 -2.69 10.47
C VAL A 239 1.98 -3.08 9.45
N ARG A 240 1.45 -2.12 8.70
CA ARG A 240 0.48 -2.33 7.61
C ARG A 240 1.02 -3.30 6.55
N ALA A 241 2.25 -3.06 6.10
CA ALA A 241 2.93 -3.91 5.14
C ALA A 241 3.03 -5.34 5.69
N ALA A 242 3.52 -5.53 6.92
CA ALA A 242 3.60 -6.84 7.53
C ALA A 242 2.23 -7.54 7.65
N ALA A 243 1.18 -6.81 8.01
CA ALA A 243 -0.18 -7.35 8.07
C ALA A 243 -0.69 -7.84 6.71
N ILE A 244 -0.29 -7.20 5.61
CA ILE A 244 -0.69 -7.62 4.25
C ILE A 244 0.21 -8.74 3.71
N PHE A 245 1.53 -8.66 3.93
CA PHE A 245 2.46 -9.68 3.46
C PHE A 245 2.25 -11.02 4.17
N PHE A 246 2.05 -11.00 5.49
CA PHE A 246 2.14 -12.19 6.33
C PHE A 246 0.80 -12.70 6.87
N VAL A 247 -0.32 -12.14 6.41
CA VAL A 247 -1.64 -12.74 6.67
C VAL A 247 -1.77 -14.07 5.95
N ARG A 248 -2.25 -15.08 6.67
CA ARG A 248 -2.55 -16.43 6.18
C ARG A 248 -4.02 -16.51 5.79
N PRO A 249 -4.42 -17.49 4.94
CA PRO A 249 -5.82 -17.64 4.51
C PRO A 249 -6.84 -17.72 5.65
N ALA A 250 -6.43 -18.25 6.81
CA ALA A 250 -7.28 -18.33 8.01
C ALA A 250 -7.46 -16.99 8.76
N GLY A 251 -6.87 -15.89 8.29
CA GLY A 251 -6.88 -14.62 8.99
C GLY A 251 -5.96 -14.59 10.22
N THR A 252 -4.77 -15.17 10.11
CA THR A 252 -3.76 -15.14 11.18
C THR A 252 -2.43 -14.61 10.63
N LEU A 253 -1.59 -14.00 11.47
CA LEU A 253 -0.25 -13.59 11.04
C LEU A 253 0.78 -14.70 11.23
N ASP A 254 1.72 -14.82 10.28
CA ASP A 254 2.93 -15.60 10.47
C ASP A 254 3.92 -14.85 11.40
N LEU A 255 3.69 -14.93 12.72
CA LEU A 255 4.47 -14.19 13.72
C LEU A 255 6.00 -14.42 13.64
N PRO A 256 6.52 -15.63 13.36
CA PRO A 256 7.96 -15.81 13.15
C PRO A 256 8.52 -15.01 11.97
N LYS A 257 7.78 -14.90 10.84
CA LYS A 257 8.20 -14.05 9.71
C LYS A 257 8.06 -12.56 10.03
N VAL A 258 6.95 -12.17 10.69
CA VAL A 258 6.74 -10.79 11.16
C VAL A 258 7.88 -10.34 12.06
N ARG A 259 8.33 -11.19 13.00
CA ARG A 259 9.45 -10.88 13.90
C ARG A 259 10.76 -10.67 13.16
N ALA A 260 11.06 -11.53 12.19
CA ALA A 260 12.26 -11.39 11.35
C ALA A 260 12.22 -10.08 10.54
N TYR A 261 11.07 -9.76 9.94
CA TYR A 261 10.81 -8.51 9.22
C TYR A 261 10.96 -7.28 10.13
N ALA A 262 10.25 -7.24 11.26
CA ALA A 262 10.19 -6.09 12.14
C ALA A 262 11.55 -5.77 12.75
N ARG A 263 12.31 -6.78 13.19
CA ARG A 263 13.67 -6.60 13.72
C ARG A 263 14.61 -5.99 12.68
N ALA A 264 14.52 -6.42 11.44
CA ALA A 264 15.34 -5.89 10.35
C ALA A 264 14.92 -4.46 9.97
N TYR A 265 13.62 -4.19 9.92
CA TYR A 265 13.08 -2.86 9.70
C TYR A 265 13.56 -1.86 10.76
N ARG A 266 13.40 -2.18 12.05
CA ARG A 266 13.82 -1.31 13.16
C ARG A 266 15.30 -0.91 13.05
N ARG A 267 16.17 -1.87 12.76
CA ARG A 267 17.61 -1.63 12.56
C ARG A 267 17.90 -0.70 11.39
N ALA A 268 17.25 -0.91 10.25
CA ALA A 268 17.48 -0.12 9.05
C ALA A 268 16.87 1.30 9.13
N ALA A 269 15.69 1.43 9.75
CA ALA A 269 14.98 2.70 9.89
C ALA A 269 15.40 3.53 11.12
N GLY A 270 16.15 2.93 12.05
CA GLY A 270 16.44 3.53 13.36
C GLY A 270 15.20 3.64 14.26
N ALA A 271 14.21 2.77 14.05
CA ALA A 271 12.96 2.80 14.81
C ALA A 271 13.08 2.00 16.12
N THR A 272 12.50 2.52 17.20
CA THR A 272 12.56 1.88 18.51
C THR A 272 11.48 0.79 18.67
N PRO A 273 11.66 -0.15 19.60
CA PRO A 273 10.60 -1.08 20.00
C PRO A 273 9.28 -0.41 20.37
N SER A 274 9.34 0.71 21.12
CA SER A 274 8.14 1.44 21.55
C SER A 274 7.42 2.15 20.40
N GLU A 275 8.16 2.67 19.42
CA GLU A 275 7.56 3.22 18.19
C GLU A 275 6.78 2.16 17.41
N LEU A 276 7.33 0.94 17.28
CA LEU A 276 6.65 -0.15 16.60
C LEU A 276 5.46 -0.67 17.40
N ALA A 277 5.55 -0.77 18.73
CA ALA A 277 4.42 -1.14 19.59
C ALA A 277 3.27 -0.13 19.49
N ALA A 278 3.58 1.18 19.49
CA ALA A 278 2.56 2.21 19.29
C ALA A 278 1.92 2.11 17.89
N ALA A 279 2.71 1.83 16.85
CA ALA A 279 2.19 1.60 15.50
C ALA A 279 1.32 0.34 15.40
N VAL A 280 1.66 -0.73 16.12
CA VAL A 280 0.82 -1.94 16.21
C VAL A 280 -0.55 -1.59 16.78
N HIS A 281 -0.61 -0.83 17.87
CA HIS A 281 -1.87 -0.39 18.47
C HIS A 281 -2.70 0.47 17.50
N ARG A 282 -2.05 1.42 16.83
CA ARG A 282 -2.72 2.32 15.87
C ARG A 282 -3.24 1.59 14.63
N VAL A 283 -2.45 0.69 14.05
CA VAL A 283 -2.89 -0.11 12.90
C VAL A 283 -3.94 -1.14 13.30
N TRP A 284 -3.88 -1.71 14.50
CA TRP A 284 -4.95 -2.55 15.03
C TRP A 284 -6.27 -1.77 15.12
N TRP A 285 -6.24 -0.57 15.70
CA TRP A 285 -7.40 0.32 15.76
C TRP A 285 -7.91 0.67 14.37
N GLU A 286 -7.04 1.06 13.46
CA GLU A 286 -7.44 1.35 12.09
C GLU A 286 -8.11 0.14 11.42
N ARG A 287 -7.53 -1.07 11.56
CA ARG A 287 -8.09 -2.29 10.99
C ARG A 287 -9.44 -2.66 11.59
N LEU A 288 -9.69 -2.32 12.85
CA LEU A 288 -11.00 -2.48 13.46
C LEU A 288 -12.05 -1.60 12.76
N ASN A 289 -11.66 -0.42 12.29
CA ASN A 289 -12.56 0.60 11.74
C ASN A 289 -12.52 0.68 10.19
N ASP A 290 -11.73 -0.17 9.52
CA ASP A 290 -11.54 -0.14 8.07
C ASP A 290 -12.42 -1.15 7.33
N PHE A 291 -13.26 -0.63 6.42
CA PHE A 291 -14.21 -1.41 5.61
C PHE A 291 -14.08 -1.13 4.10
N TRP A 292 -12.91 -0.67 3.63
CA TRP A 292 -12.75 -0.25 2.23
C TRP A 292 -13.16 -1.32 1.20
N MET A 293 -12.89 -2.60 1.47
CA MET A 293 -13.25 -3.71 0.57
C MET A 293 -14.77 -3.80 0.38
N LEU A 294 -15.53 -3.66 1.47
CA LEU A 294 -17.00 -3.68 1.42
C LEU A 294 -17.54 -2.43 0.73
N ARG A 295 -16.93 -1.26 0.97
CA ARG A 295 -17.30 -0.03 0.26
C ARG A 295 -17.07 -0.14 -1.25
N TRP A 296 -15.97 -0.75 -1.67
CA TRP A 296 -15.72 -0.97 -3.10
C TRP A 296 -16.71 -1.94 -3.72
N HIS A 297 -16.94 -3.06 -3.06
CA HIS A 297 -17.91 -4.05 -3.52
C HIS A 297 -19.32 -3.42 -3.65
N TYR A 298 -19.84 -2.81 -2.58
CA TYR A 298 -21.23 -2.35 -2.54
C TYR A 298 -21.47 -0.95 -3.11
N GLU A 299 -20.58 0.02 -2.88
CA GLU A 299 -20.78 1.42 -3.32
C GLU A 299 -20.24 1.65 -4.74
N ARG A 300 -19.22 0.90 -5.15
CA ARG A 300 -18.54 1.08 -6.45
C ARG A 300 -18.79 -0.05 -7.45
N GLY A 301 -19.36 -1.17 -7.00
CA GLY A 301 -19.53 -2.38 -7.83
C GLY A 301 -18.19 -3.00 -8.26
N ASP A 302 -17.12 -2.77 -7.48
CA ASP A 302 -15.76 -3.22 -7.79
C ASP A 302 -15.36 -4.41 -6.91
N THR A 303 -15.38 -5.60 -7.52
CA THR A 303 -15.19 -6.89 -6.86
C THR A 303 -13.73 -7.37 -6.86
N ARG A 304 -12.79 -6.56 -7.38
CA ARG A 304 -11.39 -6.99 -7.54
C ARG A 304 -10.71 -7.37 -6.22
N ALA A 305 -11.15 -6.77 -5.11
CA ALA A 305 -10.61 -7.04 -3.77
C ALA A 305 -11.32 -8.16 -3.01
N ASP A 306 -12.42 -8.71 -3.53
CA ASP A 306 -13.30 -9.63 -2.79
C ASP A 306 -12.58 -10.90 -2.35
N CYS A 307 -11.64 -11.39 -3.16
CA CYS A 307 -10.84 -12.58 -2.83
C CYS A 307 -9.95 -12.39 -1.60
N GLN A 308 -9.65 -11.14 -1.21
CA GLN A 308 -8.85 -10.81 -0.04
C GLN A 308 -9.70 -10.63 1.23
N PHE A 309 -11.00 -10.35 1.06
CA PHE A 309 -11.89 -10.00 2.16
C PHE A 309 -11.98 -11.08 3.27
N PRO A 310 -12.05 -12.40 2.97
CA PRO A 310 -12.15 -13.40 4.04
C PRO A 310 -10.98 -13.39 5.01
N ALA A 311 -9.75 -13.38 4.50
CA ALA A 311 -8.55 -13.38 5.34
C ALA A 311 -8.36 -12.02 6.04
N ALA A 312 -8.59 -10.91 5.32
CA ALA A 312 -8.42 -9.57 5.87
C ALA A 312 -9.43 -9.25 6.99
N SER A 313 -10.70 -9.64 6.81
CA SER A 313 -11.76 -9.40 7.80
C SER A 313 -11.60 -10.28 9.05
N ALA A 314 -11.11 -11.51 8.91
CA ALA A 314 -10.81 -12.39 10.03
C ALA A 314 -9.55 -11.96 10.82
N LEU A 315 -8.56 -11.35 10.14
CA LEU A 315 -7.26 -10.99 10.72
C LEU A 315 -7.38 -10.20 12.02
N VAL A 316 -8.17 -9.14 12.03
CA VAL A 316 -8.27 -8.27 13.20
C VAL A 316 -9.05 -8.89 14.36
N VAL A 317 -9.92 -9.86 14.11
CA VAL A 317 -10.57 -10.65 15.17
C VAL A 317 -9.51 -11.48 15.88
N TRP A 318 -8.68 -12.18 15.11
CA TRP A 318 -7.56 -12.95 15.63
C TRP A 318 -6.53 -12.05 16.32
N TRP A 319 -6.14 -10.93 15.69
CA TRP A 319 -5.21 -9.96 16.25
C TRP A 319 -5.71 -9.44 17.60
N THR A 320 -7.00 -9.13 17.72
CA THR A 320 -7.58 -8.65 18.99
C THR A 320 -7.39 -9.67 20.12
N ARG A 321 -7.50 -10.98 19.83
CA ARG A 321 -7.27 -12.05 20.80
C ARG A 321 -5.78 -12.26 21.10
N GLU A 322 -4.94 -12.17 20.06
CA GLU A 322 -3.48 -12.37 20.13
C GLU A 322 -2.71 -11.05 20.28
N TYR A 323 -3.33 -10.01 20.86
CA TYR A 323 -2.83 -8.65 20.83
C TYR A 323 -1.39 -8.54 21.36
N GLU A 324 -1.12 -9.15 22.51
CA GLU A 324 0.21 -9.17 23.12
C GLU A 324 1.24 -9.89 22.25
N ALA A 325 0.88 -11.04 21.68
CA ALA A 325 1.77 -11.80 20.81
C ALA A 325 2.12 -11.05 19.51
N VAL A 326 1.17 -10.27 18.97
CA VAL A 326 1.43 -9.38 17.83
C VAL A 326 2.35 -8.24 18.25
N CYS A 327 2.06 -7.54 19.36
CA CYS A 327 2.94 -6.49 19.90
C CYS A 327 4.37 -6.99 20.08
N ASP A 328 4.55 -8.15 20.69
CA ASP A 328 5.85 -8.79 20.91
C ASP A 328 6.58 -9.10 19.60
N ALA A 329 5.86 -9.56 18.57
CA ALA A 329 6.47 -9.83 17.27
C ALA A 329 7.06 -8.57 16.62
N PHE A 330 6.49 -7.39 16.88
CA PHE A 330 6.98 -6.12 16.33
C PHE A 330 7.97 -5.38 17.24
N ALA A 331 7.91 -5.57 18.56
CA ALA A 331 8.73 -4.83 19.52
C ALA A 331 10.03 -5.57 19.88
N GLN A 332 10.01 -6.91 19.92
CA GLN A 332 11.18 -7.71 20.35
C GLN A 332 12.24 -7.89 19.24
#